data_AF-H8MX16-F1
#
_entry.id   AF-H8MX16-F1
#
_cell.length_a   1.000
_cell.length_b   1.000
_cell.length_c   1.000
_cell.angle_alpha   90.00
_cell.angle_beta   90.00
_cell.angle_gamma   90.00
#
_symmetry.space_group_name_H-M   'P 1'
#
loop_
_entity.id
_entity.type
_entity.pdbx_description
1 polymer ?
#
loop_
_entity_poly.entity_id
_entity_poly.type
_entity_poly.pdbx_seq_one_letter_code
_entity_poly.pdbx_strand_id
1 'polypeptide(L)'
;MQTRRAGEVVLGALVCWMLAACGGGDKVKVRGHVTNGGGQQSQGLIDGAPALAGDGTVSAAATVRISRVVASGDLATLAEADVAADGSYTLELDDAGQRLVIEAVNRAGVTVGSAVLDSTTPQSGQEVRTAPPITSESSLEAEVFVQMARGGDAANSVDTVDLRARLNAEQAAAVRGQLKETATESVEALAAAVRAAQATRIKAYTRAGVAVTQEQLFSASLDASAQLDAALDAGGQSAAGAYDAFFAAVRAATPQANDAQDQQAEREASVAYRMAVDARLSSGAGTAVADASMRAAAALEARATEAAVKALLQGASATDLTVQQANTAATSLRASLSSATSASAAATAWANYNAQLATGGSTSVMGAQLGVTSSNQLAFDSAVHTGAQAGATLEATLGTVLEQSGKASATVLADAVVSAFSTYDAAVRSGATATLTAFGPKATTGVELLIISEGSFRLR
;
A
#
# COMPACT_ATOMS: atom_id res chain seq x y z
N MET A 1 -51.19 3.68 -22.91
CA MET A 1 -50.90 5.12 -22.83
C MET A 1 -49.74 5.31 -21.87
N GLN A 2 -48.59 5.68 -22.43
CA GLN A 2 -47.37 6.03 -21.72
C GLN A 2 -47.56 7.33 -20.94
N THR A 3 -46.88 7.48 -19.80
CA THR A 3 -45.97 8.61 -19.58
C THR A 3 -44.99 8.29 -18.45
N ARG A 4 -43.71 8.26 -18.83
CA ARG A 4 -42.53 8.19 -17.97
C ARG A 4 -42.26 9.56 -17.35
N ARG A 5 -41.65 9.60 -16.16
CA ARG A 5 -40.72 10.66 -15.70
C ARG A 5 -39.52 9.92 -15.07
N ALA A 6 -38.37 9.84 -15.75
CA ALA A 6 -37.27 10.81 -15.71
C ALA A 6 -36.77 10.99 -14.26
N GLY A 7 -35.62 10.47 -13.80
CA GLY A 7 -34.40 10.09 -14.49
C GLY A 7 -33.35 11.20 -14.33
N GLU A 8 -32.92 11.48 -13.11
CA GLU A 8 -31.80 12.38 -12.82
C GLU A 8 -30.50 11.61 -12.96
N VAL A 9 -29.75 11.94 -14.02
CA VAL A 9 -28.38 11.50 -14.26
C VAL A 9 -27.46 12.60 -13.73
N VAL A 10 -26.66 12.28 -12.72
CA VAL A 10 -25.56 13.13 -12.26
C VAL A 10 -24.49 13.12 -13.34
N LEU A 11 -24.38 14.24 -14.07
CA LEU A 11 -23.35 14.48 -15.07
C LEU A 11 -22.01 14.70 -14.34
N GLY A 12 -21.14 13.70 -14.36
CA GLY A 12 -19.73 13.85 -13.96
C GLY A 12 -19.00 14.73 -14.98
N ALA A 13 -18.46 15.86 -14.51
CA ALA A 13 -17.67 16.77 -15.33
C ALA A 13 -16.34 16.11 -15.74
N LEU A 14 -16.29 15.68 -16.99
CA LEU A 14 -15.08 15.19 -17.66
C LEU A 14 -14.31 16.44 -18.14
N VAL A 15 -13.33 16.87 -17.35
CA VAL A 15 -12.50 18.04 -17.67
C VAL A 15 -11.36 17.57 -18.59
N CYS A 16 -11.59 17.68 -19.91
CA CYS A 16 -10.57 17.56 -20.93
C CYS A 16 -9.63 18.78 -20.88
N TRP A 17 -8.35 18.58 -20.54
CA TRP A 17 -7.30 19.55 -20.83
C TRP A 17 -6.55 19.10 -22.09
N MET A 18 -6.91 19.73 -23.21
CA MET A 18 -5.99 19.94 -24.33
C MET A 18 -5.98 21.43 -24.62
N LEU A 19 -4.86 22.10 -24.33
CA LEU A 19 -4.49 23.35 -24.96
C LEU A 19 -2.97 23.39 -25.10
N ALA A 20 -2.54 23.39 -26.36
CA ALA A 20 -1.19 23.72 -26.76
C ALA A 20 -0.89 25.19 -26.44
N ALA A 21 0.27 25.45 -25.85
CA ALA A 21 0.85 26.79 -25.77
C ALA A 21 2.30 26.72 -26.25
N CYS A 22 2.55 27.25 -27.45
CA CYS A 22 3.90 27.55 -27.93
C CYS A 22 4.36 28.88 -27.30
N GLY A 23 5.57 28.89 -26.71
CA GLY A 23 6.41 30.07 -26.56
C GLY A 23 6.31 30.81 -25.22
N GLY A 24 7.25 30.50 -24.31
CA GLY A 24 7.55 31.31 -23.12
C GLY A 24 6.80 30.95 -21.84
N GLY A 25 6.49 29.67 -21.64
CA GLY A 25 5.78 29.21 -20.44
C GLY A 25 6.65 29.27 -19.18
N ASP A 26 6.03 29.62 -18.04
CA ASP A 26 6.66 29.53 -16.73
C ASP A 26 7.19 28.10 -16.51
N LYS A 27 8.48 27.98 -16.24
CA LYS A 27 9.11 26.68 -15.97
C LYS A 27 8.50 26.03 -14.73
N VAL A 28 8.34 24.71 -14.76
CA VAL A 28 7.92 23.94 -13.60
C VAL A 28 9.10 23.75 -12.66
N LYS A 29 8.94 24.14 -11.38
CA LYS A 29 10.01 24.05 -10.39
C LYS A 29 9.78 22.90 -9.42
N VAL A 30 10.82 22.09 -9.25
CA VAL A 30 10.88 21.01 -8.27
C VAL A 30 12.07 21.24 -7.35
N ARG A 31 11.87 21.23 -6.03
CA ARG A 31 12.96 21.32 -5.04
C ARG A 31 13.00 20.08 -4.19
N GLY A 32 14.13 19.72 -3.60
CA GLY A 32 14.19 18.63 -2.62
C GLY A 32 15.56 18.51 -1.99
N HIS A 33 15.76 17.43 -1.24
CA HIS A 33 17.03 17.12 -0.58
C HIS A 33 17.53 15.71 -0.92
N VAL A 34 18.83 15.63 -1.16
CA VAL A 34 19.62 14.40 -0.96
C VAL A 34 19.86 14.27 0.54
N THR A 35 19.64 13.09 1.11
CA THR A 35 19.81 12.88 2.55
C THR A 35 20.82 11.77 2.85
N ASN A 36 21.38 11.79 4.05
CA ASN A 36 22.13 10.65 4.61
C ASN A 36 21.18 9.66 5.33
N GLY A 37 19.87 9.72 5.06
CA GLY A 37 18.87 8.94 5.77
C GLY A 37 18.84 7.48 5.31
N GLY A 38 18.76 6.55 6.28
CA GLY A 38 18.35 5.17 6.05
C GLY A 38 19.46 4.10 6.01
N GLY A 39 20.57 4.30 6.71
CA GLY A 39 21.62 3.29 6.95
C GLY A 39 22.95 3.58 6.24
N GLN A 40 24.03 2.89 6.61
CA GLN A 40 25.36 3.15 6.04
C GLN A 40 25.42 2.78 4.54
N GLN A 41 26.02 3.60 3.68
CA GLN A 41 26.45 3.13 2.35
C GLN A 41 27.61 2.15 2.52
N SER A 42 27.30 0.87 2.75
CA SER A 42 28.33 -0.16 2.73
C SER A 42 28.69 -0.50 1.29
N GLN A 43 29.91 -0.13 0.92
CA GLN A 43 30.64 -0.47 -0.30
C GLN A 43 30.35 0.42 -1.50
N GLY A 44 31.44 0.86 -2.13
CA GLY A 44 31.43 1.78 -3.27
C GLY A 44 30.49 1.30 -4.36
N LEU A 45 29.87 2.26 -5.04
CA LEU A 45 28.93 2.08 -6.14
C LEU A 45 29.41 0.95 -7.07
N ILE A 46 28.84 -0.24 -6.92
CA ILE A 46 29.14 -1.37 -7.80
C ILE A 46 28.27 -1.15 -9.02
N ASP A 47 28.88 -0.94 -10.19
CA ASP A 47 28.17 -0.77 -11.46
C ASP A 47 27.10 -1.85 -11.61
N GLY A 48 25.82 -1.44 -11.73
CA GLY A 48 24.67 -2.33 -11.94
C GLY A 48 24.04 -2.96 -10.68
N ALA A 49 24.44 -2.60 -9.47
CA ALA A 49 23.65 -2.85 -8.25
C ALA A 49 22.60 -1.74 -8.06
N PRO A 50 21.46 -2.00 -7.38
CA PRO A 50 20.48 -0.95 -7.06
C PRO A 50 21.15 0.20 -6.29
N ALA A 51 20.97 1.43 -6.76
CA ALA A 51 21.61 2.61 -6.18
C ALA A 51 20.82 3.12 -4.96
N LEU A 52 20.92 2.41 -3.84
CA LEU A 52 20.18 2.76 -2.62
C LEU A 52 20.94 3.83 -1.80
N ALA A 53 20.37 5.03 -1.68
CA ALA A 53 20.93 6.12 -0.86
C ALA A 53 21.15 5.72 0.61
N GLY A 54 21.97 6.46 1.37
CA GLY A 54 22.30 6.20 2.77
C GLY A 54 23.38 7.14 3.30
N ASP A 55 24.07 6.76 4.39
CA ASP A 55 25.16 7.57 4.94
C ASP A 55 26.23 7.83 3.88
N GLY A 56 26.54 9.11 3.64
CA GLY A 56 27.56 9.53 2.68
C GLY A 56 27.01 9.92 1.31
N THR A 57 25.73 9.66 1.03
CA THR A 57 25.09 10.04 -0.25
C THR A 57 25.16 11.55 -0.47
N VAL A 58 24.93 12.38 0.55
CA VAL A 58 25.01 13.85 0.42
C VAL A 58 26.40 14.29 -0.04
N SER A 59 27.45 13.74 0.58
CA SER A 59 28.84 14.09 0.22
C SER A 59 29.30 13.52 -1.12
N ALA A 60 28.66 12.44 -1.58
CA ALA A 60 28.99 11.79 -2.85
C ALA A 60 28.26 12.42 -4.04
N ALA A 61 27.03 12.93 -3.83
CA ALA A 61 26.23 13.57 -4.84
C ALA A 61 26.84 14.89 -5.30
N ALA A 62 26.85 15.11 -6.60
CA ALA A 62 27.32 16.34 -7.24
C ALA A 62 26.18 17.01 -8.02
N THR A 63 25.38 16.21 -8.71
CA THR A 63 24.22 16.68 -9.47
C THR A 63 23.00 15.83 -9.13
N VAL A 64 21.82 16.39 -9.38
CA VAL A 64 20.57 15.64 -9.51
C VAL A 64 20.12 15.70 -10.97
N ARG A 65 19.52 14.61 -11.44
CA ARG A 65 18.81 14.57 -12.72
C ARG A 65 17.38 14.10 -12.50
N ILE A 66 16.45 14.69 -13.24
CA ILE A 66 15.06 14.23 -13.31
C ILE A 66 14.78 13.66 -14.68
N SER A 67 14.22 12.46 -14.70
CA SER A 67 14.07 11.65 -15.90
C SER A 67 12.65 11.10 -16.01
N ARG A 68 12.21 10.87 -17.24
CA ARG A 68 11.01 10.09 -17.54
C ARG A 68 11.39 8.65 -17.88
N VAL A 69 10.63 7.69 -17.38
CA VAL A 69 10.74 6.28 -17.81
C VAL A 69 10.13 6.13 -19.20
N VAL A 70 10.92 5.70 -20.18
CA VAL A 70 10.44 5.42 -21.54
C VAL A 70 9.96 3.97 -21.67
N ALA A 71 9.36 3.62 -22.80
CA ALA A 71 8.72 2.30 -23.00
C ALA A 71 9.68 1.09 -22.86
N SER A 72 10.99 1.27 -23.02
CA SER A 72 11.99 0.23 -22.76
C SER A 72 12.28 0.01 -21.27
N GLY A 73 11.80 0.89 -20.39
CA GLY A 73 12.23 0.97 -19.01
C GLY A 73 13.55 1.73 -18.81
N ASP A 74 14.08 2.36 -19.86
CA ASP A 74 15.22 3.28 -19.75
C ASP A 74 14.75 4.66 -19.26
N LEU A 75 15.72 5.47 -18.80
CA LEU A 75 15.48 6.82 -18.32
C LEU A 75 15.90 7.85 -19.37
N ALA A 76 14.98 8.74 -19.73
CA ALA A 76 15.24 9.91 -20.56
C ALA A 76 15.32 11.16 -19.67
N THR A 77 16.51 11.72 -19.54
CA THR A 77 16.76 12.94 -18.75
C THR A 77 15.96 14.12 -19.31
N LEU A 78 15.26 14.82 -18.42
CA LEU A 78 14.49 16.03 -18.72
C LEU A 78 15.23 17.29 -18.25
N ALA A 79 15.85 17.26 -17.07
CA ALA A 79 16.62 18.37 -16.51
C ALA A 79 17.67 17.87 -15.51
N GLU A 80 18.68 18.71 -15.26
CA GLU A 80 19.72 18.50 -14.26
C GLU A 80 19.93 19.76 -13.41
N ALA A 81 20.40 19.59 -12.18
CA ALA A 81 20.79 20.68 -11.29
C ALA A 81 21.94 20.26 -10.37
N ASP A 82 22.73 21.23 -9.91
CA ASP A 82 23.77 20.98 -8.91
C ASP A 82 23.15 20.70 -7.54
N VAL A 83 23.83 19.85 -6.76
CA VAL A 83 23.50 19.57 -5.36
C VAL A 83 24.33 20.49 -4.46
N ALA A 84 23.65 21.25 -3.60
CA ALA A 84 24.30 22.10 -2.61
C ALA A 84 24.96 21.27 -1.49
N ALA A 85 25.84 21.91 -0.71
CA ALA A 85 26.58 21.23 0.35
C ALA A 85 25.70 20.65 1.47
N ASP A 86 24.50 21.20 1.67
CA ASP A 86 23.48 20.70 2.60
C ASP A 86 22.59 19.60 1.99
N GLY A 87 22.85 19.20 0.74
CA GLY A 87 22.07 18.21 0.00
C GLY A 87 20.87 18.79 -0.74
N SER A 88 20.56 20.08 -0.59
CA SER A 88 19.44 20.72 -1.28
C SER A 88 19.68 20.86 -2.79
N TYR A 89 18.59 20.83 -3.57
CA TYR A 89 18.62 21.09 -5.00
C TYR A 89 17.33 21.75 -5.49
N THR A 90 17.38 22.37 -6.67
CA THR A 90 16.19 22.86 -7.38
C THR A 90 16.34 22.61 -8.88
N LEU A 91 15.38 21.89 -9.44
CA LEU A 91 15.25 21.56 -10.85
C LEU A 91 14.21 22.47 -11.50
N GLU A 92 14.49 22.90 -12.72
CA GLU A 92 13.53 23.59 -13.58
C GLU A 92 13.26 22.74 -14.81
N LEU A 93 11.99 22.44 -15.07
CA LEU A 93 11.53 21.64 -16.20
C LEU A 93 10.74 22.51 -17.18
N ASP A 94 10.87 22.21 -18.46
CA ASP A 94 10.13 22.91 -19.52
C ASP A 94 8.64 22.55 -19.50
N ASP A 95 8.29 21.33 -19.06
CA ASP A 95 6.91 20.83 -19.01
C ASP A 95 6.61 20.12 -17.69
N ALA A 96 5.32 20.09 -17.32
CA ALA A 96 4.84 19.27 -16.23
C ALA A 96 4.91 17.78 -16.58
N GLY A 97 5.07 16.94 -15.56
CA GLY A 97 5.14 15.48 -15.70
C GLY A 97 4.64 14.74 -14.49
N GLN A 98 4.38 13.46 -14.68
CA GLN A 98 3.99 12.51 -13.64
C GLN A 98 4.92 11.30 -13.68
N ARG A 99 5.08 10.64 -12.54
CA ARG A 99 5.86 9.39 -12.38
C ARG A 99 7.28 9.54 -12.94
N LEU A 100 7.95 10.60 -12.48
CA LEU A 100 9.32 10.91 -12.86
C LEU A 100 10.28 10.26 -11.87
N VAL A 101 11.50 9.96 -12.32
CA VAL A 101 12.57 9.46 -11.47
C VAL A 101 13.56 10.60 -11.24
N ILE A 102 13.86 10.90 -9.98
CA ILE A 102 14.92 11.82 -9.60
C ILE A 102 16.10 11.00 -9.12
N GLU A 103 17.28 11.23 -9.68
CA GLU A 103 18.51 10.53 -9.34
C GLU A 103 19.56 11.51 -8.84
N ALA A 104 20.14 11.23 -7.67
CA ALA A 104 21.36 11.88 -7.20
C ALA A 104 22.56 11.18 -7.85
N VAL A 105 23.47 11.94 -8.45
CA VAL A 105 24.57 11.44 -9.28
C VAL A 105 25.89 12.02 -8.80
N ASN A 106 26.93 11.18 -8.73
CA ASN A 106 28.27 11.62 -8.34
C ASN A 106 29.05 12.25 -9.52
N ARG A 107 30.25 12.77 -9.26
CA ARG A 107 31.11 13.37 -10.30
C ARG A 107 31.56 12.42 -11.41
N ALA A 108 31.44 11.11 -11.20
CA ALA A 108 31.75 10.09 -12.21
C ALA A 108 30.52 9.73 -13.07
N GLY A 109 29.35 10.34 -12.83
CA GLY A 109 28.12 10.06 -13.55
C GLY A 109 27.35 8.84 -13.01
N VAL A 110 27.71 8.32 -11.84
CA VAL A 110 27.08 7.15 -11.23
C VAL A 110 25.98 7.58 -10.26
N THR A 111 24.79 6.98 -10.38
CA THR A 111 23.66 7.20 -9.47
C THR A 111 24.00 6.69 -8.07
N VAL A 112 23.85 7.53 -7.05
CA VAL A 112 24.12 7.24 -5.63
C VAL A 112 22.84 7.14 -4.79
N GLY A 113 21.69 7.46 -5.37
CA GLY A 113 20.39 7.48 -4.73
C GLY A 113 19.31 7.92 -5.70
N SER A 114 18.07 7.54 -5.45
CA SER A 114 16.94 7.92 -6.30
C SER A 114 15.62 8.09 -5.52
N ALA A 115 14.62 8.66 -6.18
CA ALA A 115 13.26 8.78 -5.69
C ALA A 115 12.25 8.87 -6.84
N VAL A 116 11.01 8.45 -6.61
CA VAL A 116 9.90 8.64 -7.56
C VAL A 116 9.14 9.92 -7.23
N LEU A 117 9.06 10.85 -8.16
CA LEU A 117 8.18 12.01 -8.08
C LEU A 117 6.86 11.69 -8.80
N ASP A 118 5.79 11.51 -8.02
CA ASP A 118 4.46 11.17 -8.55
C ASP A 118 3.92 12.23 -9.52
N SER A 119 4.12 13.51 -9.23
CA SER A 119 3.70 14.63 -10.08
C SER A 119 4.55 15.87 -9.81
N THR A 120 4.86 16.62 -10.86
CA THR A 120 5.51 17.94 -10.77
C THR A 120 4.52 19.05 -10.40
N THR A 121 3.21 18.78 -10.36
CA THR A 121 2.21 19.77 -9.96
C THR A 121 2.41 20.16 -8.49
N PRO A 122 2.63 21.45 -8.19
CA PRO A 122 2.72 21.92 -6.80
C PRO A 122 1.41 21.71 -6.04
N GLN A 123 1.50 21.66 -4.71
CA GLN A 123 0.29 21.70 -3.86
C GLN A 123 -0.45 23.02 -4.06
N SER A 124 -1.77 23.02 -3.84
CA SER A 124 -2.58 24.24 -3.92
C SER A 124 -2.01 25.35 -3.06
N GLY A 125 -1.77 26.52 -3.65
CA GLY A 125 -1.16 27.67 -3.00
C GLY A 125 0.38 27.66 -2.92
N GLN A 126 1.06 26.69 -3.54
CA GLN A 126 2.52 26.64 -3.70
C GLN A 126 2.93 26.88 -5.15
N GLU A 127 4.07 27.53 -5.35
CA GLU A 127 4.67 27.73 -6.69
C GLU A 127 5.68 26.64 -7.05
N VAL A 128 6.20 25.92 -6.05
CA VAL A 128 7.26 24.92 -6.20
C VAL A 128 6.79 23.60 -5.64
N ARG A 129 7.00 22.51 -6.39
CA ARG A 129 6.76 21.15 -5.90
C ARG A 129 7.96 20.69 -5.08
N THR A 130 7.74 20.28 -3.83
CA THR A 130 8.77 19.58 -3.04
C THR A 130 8.86 18.14 -3.48
N ALA A 131 10.01 17.62 -3.87
CA ALA A 131 10.23 16.21 -4.18
C ALA A 131 10.36 15.38 -2.91
N PRO A 132 10.08 14.06 -2.97
CA PRO A 132 10.43 13.16 -1.87
C PRO A 132 11.94 13.25 -1.57
N PRO A 133 12.34 13.28 -0.28
CA PRO A 133 13.75 13.22 0.08
C PRO A 133 14.40 11.94 -0.45
N ILE A 134 15.58 12.06 -1.06
CA ILE A 134 16.33 10.91 -1.56
C ILE A 134 16.93 10.16 -0.37
N THR A 135 16.35 9.00 -0.08
CA THR A 135 16.65 8.08 1.03
C THR A 135 16.76 6.65 0.51
N SER A 136 17.20 5.71 1.36
CA SER A 136 17.16 4.28 1.09
C SER A 136 15.81 3.78 0.56
N GLU A 137 14.74 4.22 1.22
CA GLU A 137 13.37 3.82 0.96
C GLU A 137 12.93 4.34 -0.41
N SER A 138 13.06 5.65 -0.64
CA SER A 138 12.70 6.25 -1.92
C SER A 138 13.54 5.70 -3.09
N SER A 139 14.77 5.29 -2.82
CA SER A 139 15.62 4.67 -3.84
C SER A 139 15.10 3.29 -4.21
N LEU A 140 14.68 2.48 -3.22
CA LEU A 140 14.05 1.18 -3.50
C LEU A 140 12.74 1.37 -4.27
N GLU A 141 11.93 2.38 -3.91
CA GLU A 141 10.70 2.72 -4.63
C GLU A 141 10.97 3.00 -6.12
N ALA A 142 11.99 3.81 -6.41
CA ALA A 142 12.38 4.15 -7.77
C ALA A 142 12.92 2.95 -8.56
N GLU A 143 13.77 2.13 -7.94
CA GLU A 143 14.29 0.91 -8.57
C GLU A 143 13.17 -0.08 -8.90
N VAL A 144 12.21 -0.26 -7.97
CA VAL A 144 11.04 -1.12 -8.21
C VAL A 144 10.15 -0.55 -9.32
N PHE A 145 9.90 0.75 -9.36
CA PHE A 145 9.12 1.38 -10.43
C PHE A 145 9.77 1.20 -11.81
N VAL A 146 11.08 1.47 -11.92
CA VAL A 146 11.83 1.26 -13.17
C VAL A 146 11.80 -0.22 -13.56
N GLN A 147 11.94 -1.12 -12.61
CA GLN A 147 11.87 -2.56 -12.87
C GLN A 147 10.48 -3.03 -13.31
N MET A 148 9.40 -2.43 -12.81
CA MET A 148 8.05 -2.68 -13.32
C MET A 148 7.93 -2.30 -14.80
N ALA A 149 8.48 -1.14 -15.20
CA ALA A 149 8.49 -0.72 -16.61
C ALA A 149 9.34 -1.65 -17.49
N ARG A 150 10.54 -2.03 -17.04
CA ARG A 150 11.39 -3.05 -17.72
C ARG A 150 10.69 -4.40 -17.84
N GLY A 151 9.87 -4.74 -16.84
CA GLY A 151 9.03 -5.93 -16.81
C GLY A 151 7.76 -5.84 -17.67
N GLY A 152 7.62 -4.80 -18.50
CA GLY A 152 6.57 -4.65 -19.51
C GLY A 152 5.38 -3.78 -19.12
N ASP A 153 5.35 -3.19 -17.92
CA ASP A 153 4.28 -2.26 -17.56
C ASP A 153 4.46 -0.92 -18.28
N ALA A 154 3.37 -0.32 -18.74
CA ALA A 154 3.46 1.06 -19.20
C ALA A 154 3.69 1.96 -17.98
N ALA A 155 4.72 2.81 -18.01
CA ALA A 155 5.06 3.67 -16.88
C ALA A 155 3.88 4.53 -16.38
N ASN A 156 3.04 5.00 -17.31
CA ASN A 156 1.83 5.77 -17.00
C ASN A 156 0.67 4.92 -16.43
N SER A 157 0.73 3.60 -16.49
CA SER A 157 -0.26 2.71 -15.87
C SER A 157 0.09 2.33 -14.44
N VAL A 158 1.34 2.51 -14.00
CA VAL A 158 1.75 2.14 -12.63
C VAL A 158 1.19 3.14 -11.63
N ASP A 159 0.60 2.64 -10.55
CA ASP A 159 0.23 3.47 -9.41
C ASP A 159 1.44 3.61 -8.49
N THR A 160 2.23 4.67 -8.70
CA THR A 160 3.42 4.91 -7.89
C THR A 160 3.07 5.30 -6.45
N VAL A 161 1.85 5.76 -6.17
CA VAL A 161 1.41 6.07 -4.80
C VAL A 161 1.13 4.77 -4.02
N ASP A 162 0.47 3.79 -4.63
CA ASP A 162 0.30 2.45 -4.03
C ASP A 162 1.64 1.70 -3.91
N LEU A 163 2.58 1.91 -4.83
CA LEU A 163 3.94 1.38 -4.71
C LEU A 163 4.64 1.90 -3.44
N ARG A 164 4.60 3.21 -3.19
CA ARG A 164 5.17 3.85 -1.99
C ARG A 164 4.47 3.43 -0.70
N ALA A 165 3.17 3.12 -0.78
CA ALA A 165 2.42 2.57 0.35
C ALA A 165 2.92 1.18 0.79
N ARG A 166 3.54 0.40 -0.13
CA ARG A 166 3.92 -1.01 0.08
C ARG A 166 5.40 -1.21 0.39
N LEU A 167 6.25 -0.28 -0.03
CA LEU A 167 7.69 -0.35 0.15
C LEU A 167 8.11 0.52 1.33
N ASN A 168 9.06 0.05 2.13
CA ASN A 168 9.54 0.80 3.30
C ASN A 168 11.06 0.69 3.50
N ALA A 169 11.58 1.47 4.46
CA ALA A 169 12.99 1.49 4.81
C ALA A 169 13.57 0.13 5.24
N GLU A 170 12.77 -0.77 5.82
CA GLU A 170 13.27 -2.08 6.27
C GLU A 170 13.51 -3.02 5.09
N GLN A 171 12.65 -2.98 4.07
CA GLN A 171 12.88 -3.70 2.82
C GLN A 171 14.10 -3.13 2.10
N ALA A 172 14.25 -1.80 2.06
CA ALA A 172 15.43 -1.16 1.49
C ALA A 172 16.72 -1.57 2.22
N ALA A 173 16.69 -1.64 3.55
CA ALA A 173 17.81 -2.12 4.35
C ALA A 173 18.12 -3.61 4.08
N ALA A 174 17.10 -4.45 3.93
CA ALA A 174 17.27 -5.87 3.61
C ALA A 174 17.89 -6.08 2.22
N VAL A 175 17.43 -5.34 1.20
CA VAL A 175 18.02 -5.39 -0.16
C VAL A 175 19.47 -4.89 -0.14
N ARG A 176 19.76 -3.80 0.58
CA ARG A 176 21.13 -3.29 0.71
C ARG A 176 22.10 -4.30 1.33
N GLY A 177 21.63 -5.13 2.26
CA GLY A 177 22.44 -6.16 2.91
C GLY A 177 22.88 -7.31 1.99
N GLN A 178 22.40 -7.35 0.75
CA GLN A 178 22.65 -8.42 -0.20
C GLN A 178 23.83 -8.11 -1.14
N LEU A 179 24.35 -9.17 -1.78
CA LEU A 179 25.25 -9.04 -2.92
C LEU A 179 24.48 -8.52 -4.14
N LYS A 180 25.19 -7.89 -5.08
CA LYS A 180 24.61 -7.24 -6.27
C LYS A 180 23.58 -8.11 -7.00
N GLU A 181 23.94 -9.34 -7.34
CA GLU A 181 23.08 -10.23 -8.13
C GLU A 181 21.77 -10.53 -7.40
N THR A 182 21.85 -10.81 -6.09
CA THR A 182 20.68 -11.07 -5.23
C THR A 182 19.85 -9.81 -4.99
N ALA A 183 20.50 -8.64 -4.88
CA ALA A 183 19.79 -7.36 -4.75
C ALA A 183 18.94 -7.08 -5.99
N THR A 184 19.48 -7.32 -7.19
CA THR A 184 18.73 -7.23 -8.43
C THR A 184 17.54 -8.20 -8.44
N GLU A 185 17.75 -9.48 -8.13
CA GLU A 185 16.66 -10.47 -8.04
C GLU A 185 15.56 -10.07 -7.03
N SER A 186 15.95 -9.45 -5.90
CA SER A 186 15.02 -8.97 -4.89
C SER A 186 14.18 -7.79 -5.41
N VAL A 187 14.78 -6.85 -6.14
CA VAL A 187 14.06 -5.74 -6.78
C VAL A 187 13.08 -6.27 -7.84
N GLU A 188 13.49 -7.26 -8.65
CA GLU A 188 12.61 -7.91 -9.62
C GLU A 188 11.40 -8.60 -8.96
N ALA A 189 11.64 -9.28 -7.84
CA ALA A 189 10.59 -9.92 -7.08
C ALA A 189 9.63 -8.91 -6.43
N LEU A 190 10.15 -7.82 -5.86
CA LEU A 190 9.34 -6.73 -5.30
C LEU A 190 8.49 -6.05 -6.39
N ALA A 191 9.04 -5.82 -7.58
CA ALA A 191 8.29 -5.29 -8.72
C ALA A 191 7.13 -6.21 -9.14
N ALA A 192 7.39 -7.52 -9.24
CA ALA A 192 6.35 -8.50 -9.53
C ALA A 192 5.27 -8.54 -8.43
N ALA A 193 5.67 -8.39 -7.15
CA ALA A 193 4.75 -8.38 -6.03
C ALA A 193 3.88 -7.12 -5.98
N VAL A 194 4.44 -5.93 -6.20
CA VAL A 194 3.67 -4.67 -6.29
C VAL A 194 2.68 -4.76 -7.46
N ARG A 195 3.09 -5.26 -8.62
CA ARG A 195 2.21 -5.50 -9.77
C ARG A 195 1.05 -6.44 -9.42
N ALA A 196 1.33 -7.54 -8.74
CA ALA A 196 0.30 -8.49 -8.30
C ALA A 196 -0.69 -7.84 -7.32
N ALA A 197 -0.19 -7.03 -6.38
CA ALA A 197 -1.01 -6.31 -5.42
C ALA A 197 -1.96 -5.31 -6.12
N GLN A 198 -1.42 -4.49 -7.04
CA GLN A 198 -2.19 -3.50 -7.79
C GLN A 198 -3.26 -4.14 -8.66
N ALA A 199 -2.91 -5.20 -9.39
CA ALA A 199 -3.88 -5.96 -10.19
C ALA A 199 -5.00 -6.56 -9.32
N THR A 200 -4.64 -7.08 -8.14
CA THR A 200 -5.59 -7.66 -7.19
C THR A 200 -6.51 -6.59 -6.59
N ARG A 201 -5.97 -5.43 -6.22
CA ARG A 201 -6.74 -4.32 -5.64
C ARG A 201 -7.84 -3.85 -6.58
N ILE A 202 -7.55 -3.65 -7.87
CA ILE A 202 -8.54 -3.27 -8.89
C ILE A 202 -9.64 -4.32 -9.06
N LYS A 203 -9.27 -5.60 -9.10
CA LYS A 203 -10.24 -6.70 -9.21
C LYS A 203 -11.12 -6.83 -7.97
N ALA A 204 -10.54 -6.63 -6.78
CA ALA A 204 -11.27 -6.68 -5.52
C ALA A 204 -12.28 -5.52 -5.41
N TYR A 205 -11.91 -4.28 -5.80
CA TYR A 205 -12.88 -3.19 -5.93
C TYR A 205 -14.01 -3.53 -6.91
N THR A 206 -13.66 -4.08 -8.08
CA THR A 206 -14.66 -4.50 -9.07
C THR A 206 -15.63 -5.53 -8.48
N ARG A 207 -15.13 -6.53 -7.75
CA ARG A 207 -15.96 -7.52 -7.04
C ARG A 207 -16.86 -6.85 -5.99
N ALA A 208 -16.35 -5.83 -5.31
CA ALA A 208 -17.09 -5.04 -4.33
C ALA A 208 -18.09 -4.05 -4.95
N GLY A 209 -18.27 -4.05 -6.28
CA GLY A 209 -19.18 -3.17 -7.01
C GLY A 209 -18.64 -1.76 -7.26
N VAL A 210 -17.34 -1.55 -7.04
CA VAL A 210 -16.66 -0.26 -7.22
C VAL A 210 -15.84 -0.31 -8.51
N ALA A 211 -16.25 0.45 -9.51
CA ALA A 211 -15.51 0.57 -10.77
C ALA A 211 -14.47 1.68 -10.65
N VAL A 212 -13.22 1.30 -10.40
CA VAL A 212 -12.06 2.19 -10.39
C VAL A 212 -10.99 1.67 -11.35
N THR A 213 -10.26 2.57 -11.98
CA THR A 213 -9.05 2.26 -12.74
C THR A 213 -7.81 2.60 -11.92
N GLN A 214 -6.68 2.03 -12.32
CA GLN A 214 -5.40 2.33 -11.68
C GLN A 214 -5.02 3.82 -11.78
N GLU A 215 -5.28 4.44 -12.94
CA GLU A 215 -5.08 5.87 -13.13
C GLU A 215 -5.97 6.72 -12.22
N GLN A 216 -7.20 6.29 -11.95
CA GLN A 216 -8.10 7.00 -11.04
C GLN A 216 -7.61 6.94 -9.59
N LEU A 217 -7.13 5.78 -9.12
CA LEU A 217 -6.56 5.63 -7.78
C LEU A 217 -5.29 6.47 -7.61
N PHE A 218 -4.40 6.43 -8.60
CA PHE A 218 -3.20 7.25 -8.65
C PHE A 218 -3.54 8.75 -8.62
N SER A 219 -4.40 9.21 -9.55
CA SER A 219 -4.78 10.62 -9.67
C SER A 219 -5.45 11.16 -8.40
N ALA A 220 -6.31 10.35 -7.77
CA ALA A 220 -6.93 10.69 -6.50
C ALA A 220 -5.89 10.90 -5.38
N SER A 221 -4.81 10.14 -5.40
CA SER A 221 -3.83 10.08 -4.31
C SER A 221 -2.66 11.06 -4.46
N LEU A 222 -2.62 11.87 -5.52
CA LEU A 222 -1.54 12.81 -5.80
C LEU A 222 -1.36 13.87 -4.70
N ASP A 223 -2.46 14.42 -4.17
CA ASP A 223 -2.40 15.42 -3.10
C ASP A 223 -1.84 14.81 -1.80
N ALA A 224 -2.22 13.58 -1.49
CA ALA A 224 -1.72 12.84 -0.33
C ALA A 224 -0.21 12.58 -0.45
N SER A 225 0.25 12.14 -1.64
CA SER A 225 1.68 11.98 -1.92
C SER A 225 2.44 13.31 -1.78
N ALA A 226 1.89 14.41 -2.31
CA ALA A 226 2.53 15.71 -2.20
C ALA A 226 2.65 16.19 -0.74
N GLN A 227 1.65 15.89 0.09
CA GLN A 227 1.68 16.16 1.54
C GLN A 227 2.75 15.31 2.25
N LEU A 228 2.88 14.04 1.88
CA LEU A 228 3.91 13.16 2.42
C LEU A 228 5.31 13.71 2.11
N ASP A 229 5.59 14.05 0.86
CA ASP A 229 6.90 14.56 0.45
C ASP A 229 7.26 15.84 1.19
N ALA A 230 6.33 16.78 1.28
CA ALA A 230 6.53 18.03 2.02
C ALA A 230 6.78 17.79 3.52
N ALA A 231 6.06 16.84 4.14
CA ALA A 231 6.23 16.50 5.54
C ALA A 231 7.58 15.84 5.83
N LEU A 232 8.02 14.93 4.95
CA LEU A 232 9.32 14.26 5.06
C LEU A 232 10.48 15.23 4.83
N ASP A 233 10.36 16.11 3.83
CA ASP A 233 11.38 17.12 3.50
C ASP A 233 11.55 18.17 4.62
N ALA A 234 10.46 18.59 5.25
CA ALA A 234 10.49 19.57 6.33
C ALA A 234 11.16 19.04 7.61
N GLY A 235 11.20 17.71 7.83
CA GLY A 235 11.81 17.07 9.00
C GLY A 235 11.18 17.40 10.36
N GLY A 236 10.07 18.15 10.40
CA GLY A 236 9.41 18.62 11.62
C GLY A 236 8.47 17.61 12.28
N GLN A 237 8.12 16.53 11.57
CA GLN A 237 7.27 15.44 12.04
C GLN A 237 8.04 14.12 11.99
N SER A 238 7.70 13.16 12.87
CA SER A 238 8.25 11.80 12.73
C SER A 238 7.78 11.17 11.42
N ALA A 239 8.66 10.40 10.77
CA ALA A 239 8.30 9.71 9.52
C ALA A 239 7.03 8.86 9.70
N ALA A 240 6.91 8.14 10.82
CA ALA A 240 5.72 7.37 11.14
C ALA A 240 4.44 8.22 11.16
N GLY A 241 4.50 9.44 11.72
CA GLY A 241 3.37 10.36 11.70
C GLY A 241 3.03 10.86 10.29
N ALA A 242 4.03 11.14 9.45
CA ALA A 242 3.82 11.59 8.08
C ALA A 242 3.12 10.49 7.25
N TYR A 243 3.55 9.23 7.40
CA TYR A 243 2.89 8.10 6.78
C TYR A 243 1.47 7.87 7.31
N ASP A 244 1.21 8.08 8.60
CA ASP A 244 -0.15 8.00 9.15
C ASP A 244 -1.11 8.99 8.47
N ALA A 245 -0.67 10.23 8.27
CA ALA A 245 -1.44 11.25 7.57
C ALA A 245 -1.64 10.89 6.09
N PHE A 246 -0.58 10.41 5.43
CA PHE A 246 -0.64 9.94 4.04
C PHE A 246 -1.68 8.84 3.84
N PHE A 247 -1.65 7.77 4.64
CA PHE A 247 -2.62 6.66 4.50
C PHE A 247 -4.06 7.10 4.78
N ALA A 248 -4.28 8.03 5.70
CA ALA A 248 -5.59 8.61 5.93
C ALA A 248 -6.07 9.43 4.72
N ALA A 249 -5.18 10.22 4.12
CA ALA A 249 -5.49 11.05 2.95
C ALA A 249 -5.76 10.23 1.68
N VAL A 250 -4.95 9.20 1.39
CA VAL A 250 -5.17 8.27 0.26
C VAL A 250 -6.56 7.63 0.33
N ARG A 251 -6.97 7.20 1.52
CA ARG A 251 -8.28 6.60 1.74
C ARG A 251 -9.40 7.61 1.51
N ALA A 252 -9.28 8.81 2.09
CA ALA A 252 -10.25 9.88 1.91
C ALA A 252 -10.38 10.31 0.43
N ALA A 253 -9.32 10.15 -0.35
CA ALA A 253 -9.29 10.49 -1.78
C ALA A 253 -9.98 9.46 -2.67
N THR A 254 -10.34 8.27 -2.16
CA THR A 254 -11.04 7.21 -2.92
C THR A 254 -12.51 7.08 -2.48
N PRO A 255 -13.36 8.13 -2.63
CA PRO A 255 -14.72 8.15 -2.08
C PRO A 255 -15.67 7.14 -2.74
N GLN A 256 -15.29 6.54 -3.87
CA GLN A 256 -16.07 5.52 -4.56
C GLN A 256 -16.15 4.21 -3.78
N ALA A 257 -15.18 3.94 -2.91
CA ALA A 257 -15.17 2.82 -1.99
C ALA A 257 -15.40 3.31 -0.56
N ASN A 258 -16.23 2.58 0.20
CA ASN A 258 -16.28 2.77 1.65
C ASN A 258 -15.12 2.01 2.34
N ASP A 259 -14.89 2.29 3.62
CA ASP A 259 -13.77 1.69 4.37
C ASP A 259 -13.79 0.16 4.40
N ALA A 260 -14.97 -0.47 4.39
CA ALA A 260 -15.08 -1.93 4.35
C ALA A 260 -14.68 -2.49 2.98
N GLN A 261 -15.06 -1.82 1.89
CA GLN A 261 -14.63 -2.20 0.53
C GLN A 261 -13.13 -1.97 0.33
N ASP A 262 -12.58 -0.88 0.87
CA ASP A 262 -11.14 -0.61 0.86
C ASP A 262 -10.35 -1.67 1.65
N GLN A 263 -10.84 -2.08 2.82
CA GLN A 263 -10.26 -3.18 3.60
C GLN A 263 -10.29 -4.51 2.86
N GLN A 264 -11.40 -4.83 2.19
CA GLN A 264 -11.51 -6.04 1.37
C GLN A 264 -10.51 -6.00 0.20
N ALA A 265 -10.34 -4.85 -0.45
CA ALA A 265 -9.39 -4.69 -1.53
C ALA A 265 -7.94 -4.81 -1.03
N GLU A 266 -7.60 -4.18 0.11
CA GLU A 266 -6.24 -4.22 0.63
C GLU A 266 -5.86 -5.59 1.20
N ARG A 267 -6.74 -6.31 1.93
CA ARG A 267 -6.37 -7.65 2.42
C ARG A 267 -6.08 -8.64 1.28
N GLU A 268 -6.79 -8.50 0.17
CA GLU A 268 -6.57 -9.31 -1.04
C GLU A 268 -5.28 -8.93 -1.75
N ALA A 269 -5.06 -7.63 -1.96
CA ALA A 269 -3.82 -7.12 -2.53
C ALA A 269 -2.59 -7.50 -1.69
N SER A 270 -2.71 -7.40 -0.37
CA SER A 270 -1.71 -7.78 0.62
C SER A 270 -1.39 -9.28 0.56
N VAL A 271 -2.39 -10.16 0.43
CA VAL A 271 -2.17 -11.60 0.19
C VAL A 271 -1.44 -11.86 -1.13
N ALA A 272 -1.88 -11.25 -2.24
CA ALA A 272 -1.24 -11.45 -3.54
C ALA A 272 0.22 -10.95 -3.54
N TYR A 273 0.48 -9.82 -2.87
CA TYR A 273 1.81 -9.30 -2.63
C TYR A 273 2.70 -10.30 -1.88
N ARG A 274 2.22 -10.80 -0.73
CA ARG A 274 2.95 -11.77 0.10
C ARG A 274 3.24 -13.07 -0.66
N MET A 275 2.27 -13.59 -1.42
CA MET A 275 2.48 -14.78 -2.27
C MET A 275 3.55 -14.56 -3.32
N ALA A 276 3.52 -13.42 -4.01
CA ALA A 276 4.49 -13.11 -5.06
C ALA A 276 5.92 -12.95 -4.51
N VAL A 277 6.05 -12.38 -3.31
CA VAL A 277 7.31 -12.31 -2.56
C VAL A 277 7.77 -13.70 -2.14
N ASP A 278 6.92 -14.47 -1.47
CA ASP A 278 7.26 -15.78 -0.92
C ASP A 278 7.70 -16.77 -2.02
N ALA A 279 6.99 -16.77 -3.16
CA ALA A 279 7.32 -17.59 -4.31
C ALA A 279 8.72 -17.33 -4.91
N ARG A 280 9.32 -16.16 -4.63
CA ARG A 280 10.61 -15.73 -5.20
C ARG A 280 11.72 -15.57 -4.18
N LEU A 281 11.40 -15.19 -2.95
CA LEU A 281 12.36 -14.71 -1.95
C LEU A 281 12.36 -15.51 -0.64
N SER A 282 11.54 -16.55 -0.51
CA SER A 282 11.45 -17.35 0.74
C SER A 282 12.70 -18.19 1.06
N SER A 283 13.69 -18.23 0.18
CA SER A 283 14.91 -19.01 0.36
C SER A 283 16.19 -18.22 0.10
N GLY A 284 17.31 -18.71 0.65
CA GLY A 284 18.63 -18.14 0.43
C GLY A 284 18.75 -16.70 0.93
N ALA A 285 19.41 -15.85 0.15
CA ALA A 285 19.68 -14.46 0.53
C ALA A 285 18.44 -13.54 0.40
N GLY A 286 17.35 -13.99 -0.24
CA GLY A 286 16.07 -13.28 -0.33
C GLY A 286 15.25 -13.27 0.96
N THR A 287 15.52 -14.18 1.90
CA THR A 287 14.67 -14.39 3.08
C THR A 287 14.50 -13.15 3.96
N ALA A 288 15.53 -12.30 4.07
CA ALA A 288 15.44 -11.05 4.83
C ALA A 288 14.48 -10.04 4.17
N VAL A 289 14.47 -9.99 2.83
CA VAL A 289 13.53 -9.15 2.07
C VAL A 289 12.12 -9.70 2.17
N ALA A 290 11.96 -11.02 2.12
CA ALA A 290 10.67 -11.66 2.33
C ALA A 290 10.10 -11.34 3.73
N ASP A 291 10.89 -11.51 4.79
CA ASP A 291 10.48 -11.19 6.16
C ASP A 291 10.05 -9.71 6.30
N ALA A 292 10.88 -8.78 5.82
CA ALA A 292 10.55 -7.35 5.86
C ALA A 292 9.28 -7.01 5.06
N SER A 293 9.08 -7.67 3.92
CA SER A 293 7.89 -7.49 3.08
C SER A 293 6.62 -8.01 3.75
N MET A 294 6.69 -9.14 4.48
CA MET A 294 5.56 -9.64 5.28
C MET A 294 5.17 -8.65 6.38
N ARG A 295 6.16 -8.05 7.06
CA ARG A 295 5.92 -7.04 8.11
C ARG A 295 5.36 -5.73 7.55
N ALA A 296 5.85 -5.27 6.40
CA ALA A 296 5.31 -4.10 5.70
C ALA A 296 3.84 -4.33 5.30
N ALA A 297 3.53 -5.47 4.67
CA ALA A 297 2.18 -5.85 4.29
C ALA A 297 1.24 -5.96 5.51
N ALA A 298 1.73 -6.52 6.64
CA ALA A 298 0.98 -6.60 7.89
C ALA A 298 0.58 -5.22 8.41
N ALA A 299 1.49 -4.24 8.37
CA ALA A 299 1.24 -2.88 8.84
C ALA A 299 0.26 -2.12 7.93
N LEU A 300 0.37 -2.29 6.61
CA LEU A 300 -0.54 -1.66 5.64
C LEU A 300 -1.98 -2.20 5.81
N GLU A 301 -2.14 -3.52 5.86
CA GLU A 301 -3.43 -4.17 6.04
C GLU A 301 -4.10 -3.78 7.38
N ALA A 302 -3.30 -3.58 8.44
CA ALA A 302 -3.79 -3.19 9.76
C ALA A 302 -4.47 -1.81 9.74
N ARG A 303 -3.93 -0.88 8.96
CA ARG A 303 -4.50 0.47 8.78
C ARG A 303 -5.83 0.41 8.03
N ALA A 304 -5.93 -0.44 7.00
CA ALA A 304 -7.17 -0.64 6.27
C ALA A 304 -8.25 -1.23 7.20
N THR A 305 -7.89 -2.27 7.96
CA THR A 305 -8.73 -2.94 8.94
C THR A 305 -9.21 -2.02 10.07
N GLU A 306 -8.33 -1.17 10.62
CA GLU A 306 -8.70 -0.22 11.67
C GLU A 306 -9.87 0.70 11.25
N ALA A 307 -9.76 1.36 10.09
CA ALA A 307 -10.83 2.27 9.69
C ALA A 307 -12.11 1.53 9.29
N ALA A 308 -12.00 0.34 8.67
CA ALA A 308 -13.18 -0.46 8.35
C ALA A 308 -13.96 -0.86 9.60
N VAL A 309 -13.27 -1.37 10.64
CA VAL A 309 -13.90 -1.73 11.91
C VAL A 309 -14.53 -0.50 12.56
N LYS A 310 -13.81 0.63 12.58
CA LYS A 310 -14.33 1.89 13.13
C LYS A 310 -15.59 2.36 12.39
N ALA A 311 -15.56 2.40 11.06
CA ALA A 311 -16.68 2.83 10.24
C ALA A 311 -17.88 1.89 10.37
N LEU A 312 -17.66 0.57 10.42
CA LEU A 312 -18.72 -0.41 10.64
C LEU A 312 -19.40 -0.22 12.00
N LEU A 313 -18.63 -0.02 13.07
CA LEU A 313 -19.17 0.20 14.41
C LEU A 313 -19.92 1.53 14.50
N GLN A 314 -19.38 2.61 13.94
CA GLN A 314 -20.03 3.91 13.92
C GLN A 314 -21.32 3.88 13.09
N GLY A 315 -21.31 3.28 11.90
CA GLY A 315 -22.48 3.09 11.06
C GLY A 315 -23.57 2.24 11.73
N ALA A 316 -23.17 1.30 12.59
CA ALA A 316 -24.07 0.48 13.39
C ALA A 316 -24.52 1.12 14.72
N SER A 317 -24.17 2.40 14.95
CA SER A 317 -24.46 3.10 16.20
C SER A 317 -23.97 2.34 17.44
N ALA A 318 -22.78 1.74 17.35
CA ALA A 318 -22.11 1.11 18.47
C ALA A 318 -21.91 2.10 19.63
N THR A 319 -21.84 1.58 20.85
CA THR A 319 -21.59 2.44 22.03
C THR A 319 -20.17 3.00 21.99
N ASP A 320 -19.95 4.17 22.61
CA ASP A 320 -18.60 4.75 22.76
C ASP A 320 -17.61 3.77 23.39
N LEU A 321 -18.08 2.93 24.33
CA LEU A 321 -17.26 1.89 24.95
C LEU A 321 -16.81 0.83 23.93
N THR A 322 -17.72 0.37 23.06
CA THR A 322 -17.41 -0.60 22.00
C THR A 322 -16.43 -0.02 20.99
N VAL A 323 -16.62 1.25 20.61
CA VAL A 323 -15.70 1.95 19.69
C VAL A 323 -14.31 2.13 20.34
N GLN A 324 -14.25 2.51 21.63
CA GLN A 324 -12.97 2.62 22.35
C GLN A 324 -12.26 1.27 22.50
N GLN A 325 -13.01 0.19 22.72
CA GLN A 325 -12.45 -1.17 22.76
C GLN A 325 -11.81 -1.54 21.43
N ALA A 326 -12.47 -1.26 20.31
CA ALA A 326 -11.90 -1.48 18.97
C ALA A 326 -10.65 -0.63 18.71
N ASN A 327 -10.68 0.65 19.08
CA ASN A 327 -9.51 1.54 18.95
C ASN A 327 -8.33 1.05 19.80
N THR A 328 -8.58 0.51 20.99
CA THR A 328 -7.54 -0.06 21.87
C THR A 328 -6.91 -1.30 21.26
N ALA A 329 -7.72 -2.18 20.67
CA ALA A 329 -7.24 -3.36 19.97
C ALA A 329 -6.39 -2.98 18.75
N ALA A 330 -6.84 -2.02 17.93
CA ALA A 330 -6.10 -1.52 16.78
C ALA A 330 -4.78 -0.83 17.19
N THR A 331 -4.78 -0.02 18.25
CA THR A 331 -3.57 0.62 18.78
C THR A 331 -2.56 -0.43 19.23
N SER A 332 -3.04 -1.48 19.90
CA SER A 332 -2.20 -2.60 20.37
C SER A 332 -1.62 -3.41 19.20
N LEU A 333 -2.41 -3.64 18.13
CA LEU A 333 -1.93 -4.24 16.88
C LEU A 333 -0.82 -3.39 16.26
N ARG A 334 -1.05 -2.09 16.07
CA ARG A 334 -0.08 -1.17 15.47
C ARG A 334 1.22 -1.09 16.26
N ALA A 335 1.13 -1.02 17.59
CA ALA A 335 2.31 -1.03 18.46
C ALA A 335 3.08 -2.35 18.30
N SER A 336 2.39 -3.49 18.34
CA SER A 336 3.00 -4.81 18.18
C SER A 336 3.68 -4.97 16.82
N LEU A 337 3.03 -4.53 15.74
CA LEU A 337 3.58 -4.56 14.39
C LEU A 337 4.80 -3.65 14.24
N SER A 338 4.77 -2.44 14.81
CA SER A 338 5.92 -1.52 14.78
C SER A 338 7.14 -2.05 15.53
N SER A 339 6.93 -2.95 16.50
CA SER A 339 7.99 -3.62 17.25
C SER A 339 8.35 -5.01 16.70
N ALA A 340 7.64 -5.49 15.68
CA ALA A 340 7.83 -6.84 15.16
C ALA A 340 9.15 -6.92 14.40
N THR A 341 10.02 -7.83 14.84
CA THR A 341 11.33 -8.08 14.21
C THR A 341 11.31 -9.28 13.27
N SER A 342 10.15 -9.93 13.08
CA SER A 342 9.96 -11.05 12.16
C SER A 342 8.53 -11.13 11.62
N ALA A 343 8.35 -11.81 10.49
CA ALA A 343 7.05 -12.16 9.93
C ALA A 343 6.19 -12.96 10.92
N SER A 344 6.82 -13.87 11.68
CA SER A 344 6.14 -14.66 12.71
C SER A 344 5.62 -13.80 13.88
N ALA A 345 6.36 -12.76 14.29
CA ALA A 345 5.91 -11.83 15.32
C ALA A 345 4.72 -10.98 14.82
N ALA A 346 4.77 -10.53 13.55
CA ALA A 346 3.65 -9.82 12.92
C ALA A 346 2.40 -10.70 12.83
N ALA A 347 2.57 -11.98 12.48
CA ALA A 347 1.52 -12.98 12.57
C ALA A 347 0.93 -13.08 13.99
N THR A 348 1.75 -13.26 15.03
CA THR A 348 1.25 -13.32 16.41
C THR A 348 0.45 -12.06 16.78
N ALA A 349 0.90 -10.87 16.39
CA ALA A 349 0.19 -9.62 16.63
C ALA A 349 -1.23 -9.63 16.02
N TRP A 350 -1.35 -10.06 14.77
CA TRP A 350 -2.65 -10.20 14.10
C TRP A 350 -3.54 -11.28 14.73
N ALA A 351 -2.97 -12.41 15.18
CA ALA A 351 -3.76 -13.44 15.86
C ALA A 351 -4.37 -12.91 17.17
N ASN A 352 -3.59 -12.12 17.93
CA ASN A 352 -4.06 -11.47 19.15
C ASN A 352 -5.15 -10.43 18.84
N TYR A 353 -4.98 -9.63 17.79
CA TYR A 353 -6.00 -8.67 17.35
C TYR A 353 -7.30 -9.36 16.95
N ASN A 354 -7.25 -10.40 16.13
CA ASN A 354 -8.44 -11.15 15.69
C ASN A 354 -9.18 -11.76 16.89
N ALA A 355 -8.45 -12.24 17.91
CA ALA A 355 -9.06 -12.74 19.13
C ALA A 355 -9.82 -11.64 19.92
N GLN A 356 -9.22 -10.46 20.04
CA GLN A 356 -9.86 -9.28 20.65
C GLN A 356 -11.07 -8.79 19.84
N LEU A 357 -11.02 -8.94 18.52
CA LEU A 357 -12.09 -8.53 17.63
C LEU A 357 -13.31 -9.46 17.72
N ALA A 358 -13.13 -10.79 17.70
CA ALA A 358 -14.24 -11.72 17.47
C ALA A 358 -14.40 -12.93 18.41
N THR A 359 -13.40 -13.37 19.18
CA THR A 359 -13.47 -14.70 19.86
C THR A 359 -13.74 -14.67 21.37
N GLY A 360 -13.52 -13.53 22.04
CA GLY A 360 -13.66 -13.39 23.50
C GLY A 360 -15.09 -13.36 24.08
N GLY A 361 -16.11 -13.86 23.39
CA GLY A 361 -17.50 -13.72 23.86
C GLY A 361 -17.87 -12.26 24.09
N SER A 362 -18.51 -11.93 25.21
CA SER A 362 -18.87 -10.55 25.57
C SER A 362 -17.68 -9.60 25.78
N THR A 363 -16.45 -10.13 25.93
CA THR A 363 -15.23 -9.31 26.07
C THR A 363 -14.53 -9.03 24.74
N SER A 364 -15.06 -9.55 23.62
CA SER A 364 -14.61 -9.16 22.28
C SER A 364 -15.36 -7.93 21.78
N VAL A 365 -14.79 -7.21 20.81
CA VAL A 365 -15.49 -6.08 20.15
C VAL A 365 -16.81 -6.54 19.52
N MET A 366 -16.79 -7.66 18.80
CA MET A 366 -17.98 -8.24 18.18
C MET A 366 -19.02 -8.63 19.22
N GLY A 367 -18.63 -9.30 20.30
CA GLY A 367 -19.58 -9.72 21.33
C GLY A 367 -20.13 -8.56 22.15
N ALA A 368 -19.33 -7.53 22.42
CA ALA A 368 -19.82 -6.28 23.01
C ALA A 368 -20.82 -5.58 22.08
N GLN A 369 -20.53 -5.51 20.78
CA GLN A 369 -21.43 -4.92 19.80
C GLN A 369 -22.76 -5.68 19.74
N LEU A 370 -22.71 -7.01 19.65
CA LEU A 370 -23.88 -7.87 19.60
C LEU A 370 -24.67 -7.88 20.91
N GLY A 371 -24.05 -7.55 22.06
CA GLY A 371 -24.69 -7.67 23.36
C GLY A 371 -24.76 -9.14 23.81
N VAL A 372 -23.66 -9.86 23.69
CA VAL A 372 -23.56 -11.27 24.07
C VAL A 372 -23.73 -11.42 25.57
N THR A 373 -24.55 -12.40 25.95
CA THR A 373 -24.92 -12.81 27.30
C THR A 373 -24.87 -14.33 27.38
N SER A 374 -24.99 -14.89 28.57
CA SER A 374 -25.06 -16.36 28.73
C SER A 374 -26.23 -16.99 27.95
N SER A 375 -27.34 -16.28 27.75
CA SER A 375 -28.52 -16.81 27.04
C SER A 375 -28.36 -16.89 25.51
N ASN A 376 -27.44 -16.13 24.92
CA ASN A 376 -27.21 -16.12 23.47
C ASN A 376 -25.75 -16.46 23.07
N GLN A 377 -24.93 -16.87 24.04
CA GLN A 377 -23.54 -17.29 23.85
C GLN A 377 -23.41 -18.39 22.80
N LEU A 378 -24.30 -19.39 22.80
CA LEU A 378 -24.24 -20.49 21.83
C LEU A 378 -24.42 -20.02 20.38
N ALA A 379 -25.27 -19.02 20.14
CA ALA A 379 -25.46 -18.44 18.81
C ALA A 379 -24.20 -17.70 18.35
N PHE A 380 -23.57 -16.95 19.27
CA PHE A 380 -22.29 -16.28 19.04
C PHE A 380 -21.17 -17.30 18.73
N ASP A 381 -21.00 -18.31 19.58
CA ASP A 381 -19.95 -19.34 19.42
C ASP A 381 -20.14 -20.11 18.11
N SER A 382 -21.38 -20.41 17.73
CA SER A 382 -21.69 -21.05 16.45
C SER A 382 -21.30 -20.17 15.27
N ALA A 383 -21.54 -18.86 15.34
CA ALA A 383 -21.12 -17.92 14.29
C ALA A 383 -19.60 -17.85 14.18
N VAL A 384 -18.89 -17.70 15.31
CA VAL A 384 -17.42 -17.72 15.37
C VAL A 384 -16.86 -19.01 14.76
N HIS A 385 -17.45 -20.16 15.11
CA HIS A 385 -17.04 -21.45 14.55
C HIS A 385 -17.22 -21.52 13.04
N THR A 386 -18.35 -21.04 12.51
CA THR A 386 -18.58 -20.94 11.07
C THR A 386 -17.56 -20.04 10.39
N GLY A 387 -17.25 -18.88 10.99
CA GLY A 387 -16.21 -17.99 10.49
C GLY A 387 -14.84 -18.66 10.43
N ALA A 388 -14.45 -19.37 11.49
CA ALA A 388 -13.18 -20.08 11.56
C ALA A 388 -13.09 -21.22 10.52
N GLN A 389 -14.18 -21.96 10.27
CA GLN A 389 -14.21 -22.98 9.22
C GLN A 389 -14.05 -22.38 7.82
N ALA A 390 -14.74 -21.27 7.54
CA ALA A 390 -14.57 -20.56 6.28
C ALA A 390 -13.14 -20.02 6.14
N GLY A 391 -12.57 -19.47 7.21
CA GLY A 391 -11.18 -18.99 7.25
C GLY A 391 -10.16 -20.10 7.02
N ALA A 392 -10.36 -21.29 7.60
CA ALA A 392 -9.51 -22.45 7.32
C ALA A 392 -9.60 -22.92 5.86
N THR A 393 -10.80 -22.86 5.27
CA THR A 393 -11.01 -23.17 3.84
C THR A 393 -10.31 -22.15 2.94
N LEU A 394 -10.39 -20.86 3.31
CA LEU A 394 -9.65 -19.78 2.64
C LEU A 394 -8.15 -20.04 2.70
N GLU A 395 -7.59 -20.29 3.89
CA GLU A 395 -6.17 -20.57 4.09
C GLU A 395 -5.69 -21.77 3.24
N ALA A 396 -6.45 -22.87 3.22
CA ALA A 396 -6.10 -24.04 2.41
C ALA A 396 -6.14 -23.73 0.89
N THR A 397 -7.15 -22.99 0.44
CA THR A 397 -7.27 -22.56 -0.97
C THR A 397 -6.10 -21.68 -1.36
N LEU A 398 -5.78 -20.71 -0.51
CA LEU A 398 -4.66 -19.81 -0.69
C LEU A 398 -3.32 -20.57 -0.68
N GLY A 399 -3.14 -21.56 0.19
CA GLY A 399 -1.95 -22.42 0.20
C GLY A 399 -1.74 -23.14 -1.15
N THR A 400 -2.82 -23.67 -1.74
CA THR A 400 -2.77 -24.25 -3.09
C THR A 400 -2.40 -23.21 -4.15
N VAL A 401 -2.94 -21.98 -4.05
CA VAL A 401 -2.57 -20.88 -4.96
C VAL A 401 -1.09 -20.55 -4.82
N LEU A 402 -0.55 -20.50 -3.59
CA LEU A 402 0.86 -20.21 -3.34
C LEU A 402 1.77 -21.28 -3.95
N GLU A 403 1.48 -22.56 -3.74
CA GLU A 403 2.23 -23.68 -4.35
C GLU A 403 2.26 -23.61 -5.88
N GLN A 404 1.18 -23.09 -6.49
CA GLN A 404 1.05 -22.92 -7.94
C GLN A 404 1.57 -21.56 -8.43
N SER A 405 1.84 -20.60 -7.53
CA SER A 405 2.05 -19.21 -7.87
C SER A 405 3.38 -18.93 -8.57
N GLY A 406 4.42 -19.74 -8.33
CA GLY A 406 5.76 -19.68 -8.95
C GLY A 406 6.07 -18.38 -9.74
N LYS A 407 6.14 -18.50 -11.07
CA LYS A 407 6.25 -17.36 -12.01
C LYS A 407 4.91 -16.98 -12.66
N ALA A 408 3.78 -17.23 -12.01
CA ALA A 408 2.47 -16.83 -12.50
C ALA A 408 2.43 -15.32 -12.76
N SER A 409 1.64 -14.91 -13.75
CA SER A 409 1.43 -13.50 -14.02
C SER A 409 0.60 -12.85 -12.91
N ALA A 410 0.79 -11.55 -12.71
CA ALA A 410 0.01 -10.75 -11.76
C ALA A 410 -1.50 -10.93 -11.94
N THR A 411 -1.97 -11.01 -13.20
CA THR A 411 -3.39 -11.20 -13.52
C THR A 411 -3.93 -12.55 -13.02
N VAL A 412 -3.18 -13.64 -13.24
CA VAL A 412 -3.59 -14.99 -12.81
C VAL A 412 -3.62 -15.09 -11.29
N LEU A 413 -2.59 -14.56 -10.63
CA LEU A 413 -2.54 -14.53 -9.17
C LEU A 413 -3.71 -13.71 -8.60
N ALA A 414 -3.99 -12.54 -9.19
CA ALA A 414 -5.10 -11.68 -8.79
C ALA A 414 -6.46 -12.37 -8.95
N ASP A 415 -6.70 -13.11 -10.05
CA ASP A 415 -7.96 -13.86 -10.23
C ASP A 415 -8.13 -14.94 -9.16
N ALA A 416 -7.07 -15.69 -8.88
CA ALA A 416 -7.10 -16.77 -7.91
C ALA A 416 -7.39 -16.25 -6.49
N VAL A 417 -6.71 -15.18 -6.07
CA VAL A 417 -6.90 -14.56 -4.76
C VAL A 417 -8.31 -13.97 -4.62
N VAL A 418 -8.78 -13.18 -5.59
CA VAL A 418 -10.12 -12.56 -5.54
C VAL A 418 -11.22 -13.63 -5.52
N SER A 419 -11.03 -14.74 -6.25
CA SER A 419 -11.97 -15.87 -6.25
C SER A 419 -12.00 -16.59 -4.88
N ALA A 420 -10.85 -16.82 -4.27
CA ALA A 420 -10.75 -17.43 -2.94
C ALA A 420 -11.49 -16.58 -1.89
N PHE A 421 -11.25 -15.27 -1.88
CA PHE A 421 -11.93 -14.35 -0.96
C PHE A 421 -13.42 -14.19 -1.28
N SER A 422 -13.83 -14.24 -2.55
CA SER A 422 -15.25 -14.22 -2.93
C SER A 422 -16.00 -15.42 -2.33
N THR A 423 -15.38 -16.61 -2.38
CA THR A 423 -15.96 -17.84 -1.83
C THR A 423 -16.03 -17.78 -0.31
N TYR A 424 -14.94 -17.31 0.32
CA TYR A 424 -14.87 -17.09 1.76
C TYR A 424 -15.95 -16.14 2.27
N ASP A 425 -16.05 -14.94 1.66
CA ASP A 425 -17.02 -13.93 2.04
C ASP A 425 -18.46 -14.47 1.93
N ALA A 426 -18.79 -15.19 0.86
CA ALA A 426 -20.09 -15.80 0.68
C ALA A 426 -20.38 -16.89 1.73
N ALA A 427 -19.39 -17.69 2.09
CA ALA A 427 -19.51 -18.72 3.11
C ALA A 427 -19.78 -18.12 4.50
N VAL A 428 -19.04 -17.07 4.90
CA VAL A 428 -19.28 -16.39 6.18
C VAL A 428 -20.63 -15.70 6.18
N ARG A 429 -20.98 -14.93 5.14
CA ARG A 429 -22.29 -14.23 5.08
C ARG A 429 -23.46 -15.21 5.13
N SER A 430 -23.41 -16.30 4.38
CA SER A 430 -24.51 -17.28 4.39
C SER A 430 -24.61 -18.05 5.72
N GLY A 431 -23.48 -18.50 6.26
CA GLY A 431 -23.47 -19.32 7.47
C GLY A 431 -23.67 -18.52 8.77
N ALA A 432 -22.93 -17.43 8.95
CA ALA A 432 -23.00 -16.63 10.19
C ALA A 432 -24.27 -15.78 10.29
N THR A 433 -24.87 -15.36 9.16
CA THR A 433 -26.16 -14.66 9.22
C THR A 433 -27.24 -15.55 9.83
N ALA A 434 -27.28 -16.83 9.46
CA ALA A 434 -28.28 -17.77 9.97
C ALA A 434 -28.23 -17.91 11.50
N THR A 435 -27.01 -17.95 12.07
CA THR A 435 -26.80 -18.10 13.52
C THR A 435 -26.96 -16.78 14.27
N LEU A 436 -26.54 -15.65 13.69
CA LEU A 436 -26.61 -14.34 14.33
C LEU A 436 -27.99 -13.67 14.25
N THR A 437 -28.97 -14.24 13.54
CA THR A 437 -30.33 -13.68 13.43
C THR A 437 -30.96 -13.31 14.79
N ALA A 438 -30.61 -14.04 15.87
CA ALA A 438 -31.07 -13.79 17.23
C ALA A 438 -30.64 -12.42 17.80
N PHE A 439 -29.61 -11.78 17.23
CA PHE A 439 -29.13 -10.45 17.61
C PHE A 439 -29.82 -9.32 16.83
N GLY A 440 -30.80 -9.64 15.99
CA GLY A 440 -31.61 -8.65 15.27
C GLY A 440 -30.77 -7.76 14.34
N PRO A 441 -31.00 -6.44 14.29
CA PRO A 441 -30.28 -5.53 13.39
C PRO A 441 -28.75 -5.53 13.56
N LYS A 442 -28.24 -5.93 14.73
CA LYS A 442 -26.79 -5.99 15.00
C LYS A 442 -26.10 -7.18 14.32
N ALA A 443 -26.86 -8.16 13.85
CA ALA A 443 -26.34 -9.36 13.21
C ALA A 443 -25.44 -9.02 12.01
N THR A 444 -25.85 -8.08 11.16
CA THR A 444 -25.08 -7.66 9.98
C THR A 444 -23.70 -7.14 10.35
N THR A 445 -23.60 -6.26 11.37
CA THR A 445 -22.30 -5.78 11.85
C THR A 445 -21.46 -6.91 12.43
N GLY A 446 -22.08 -7.85 13.16
CA GLY A 446 -21.37 -9.04 13.66
C GLY A 446 -20.79 -9.91 12.54
N VAL A 447 -21.55 -10.14 11.47
CA VAL A 447 -21.08 -10.88 10.29
C VAL A 447 -19.90 -10.17 9.63
N GLU A 448 -19.97 -8.85 9.41
CA GLU A 448 -18.87 -8.12 8.77
C GLU A 448 -17.62 -8.02 9.66
N LEU A 449 -17.77 -7.89 10.99
CA LEU A 449 -16.65 -7.97 11.93
C LEU A 449 -15.99 -9.36 11.90
N LEU A 450 -16.79 -10.43 11.76
CA LEU A 450 -16.29 -11.79 11.61
C LEU A 450 -15.55 -12.00 10.29
N ILE A 451 -16.06 -11.45 9.17
CA ILE A 451 -15.39 -11.45 7.86
C ILE A 451 -14.03 -10.76 7.94
N ILE A 452 -13.96 -9.60 8.61
CA ILE A 452 -12.69 -8.91 8.81
C ILE A 452 -11.75 -9.75 9.68
N SER A 453 -12.22 -10.23 10.83
CA SER A 453 -11.40 -10.99 11.78
C SER A 453 -10.83 -12.27 11.16
N GLU A 454 -11.67 -13.06 10.50
CA GLU A 454 -11.27 -14.35 9.95
C GLU A 454 -10.67 -14.22 8.53
N GLY A 455 -10.78 -13.08 7.86
CA GLY A 455 -10.19 -12.84 6.54
C GLY A 455 -8.86 -12.10 6.59
N SER A 456 -8.54 -11.41 7.68
CA SER A 456 -7.33 -10.60 7.79
C SER A 456 -6.07 -11.43 8.03
N PHE A 457 -5.00 -11.05 7.34
CA PHE A 457 -3.63 -11.54 7.49
C PHE A 457 -3.47 -13.07 7.42
N ARG A 458 -4.10 -13.67 6.41
CA ARG A 458 -3.99 -15.08 5.97
C ARG A 458 -2.74 -15.34 5.10
N LEU A 459 -2.29 -16.60 4.97
CA LEU A 459 -0.99 -17.03 4.42
C LEU A 459 0.22 -16.53 5.18
N ARG A 460 0.44 -17.06 6.38
CA ARG A 460 1.60 -16.72 7.21
C ARG A 460 2.73 -17.70 7.06
#